data_AF-A0A495ZU33-F1
#
_entry.id   AF-A0A495ZU33-F1
#
_cell.length_a   1.000
_cell.length_b   1.000
_cell.length_c   1.000
_cell.angle_alpha   90.00
_cell.angle_beta   90.00
_cell.angle_gamma   90.00
#
_symmetry.space_group_name_H-M   'P 1'
#
loop_
_entity.id
_entity.type
_entity.pdbx_description
1 polymer ?
#
loop_
_entity_poly.entity_id
_entity_poly.type
_entity_poly.pdbx_seq_one_letter_code
_entity_poly.pdbx_strand_id
1 'polypeptide(L)'
;MKTFDNKIMINLDDDAKISIKAFIAPIEHTAGNFHKRWDALANLRAAESENQYSAAVFRDFLPSEAVSVGECWQIKQTSVQQLLKQLHPNPSLEMRVEMYGIEEAKGLWACLRAYNNQLEHIVFRIHAEFALTDGWFTPSQFAGHLVIDRNQETVVFFHMRVPASTLNFDVHWETTLEGWDAPRWITDGGYCSQMELCAGTQDVLQDTEFTEAITQEEAERSLILRFYESQRINWVSLEEALEMAPAQQKPVHVISLDGPLTDEAC
;
A
#
# COMPACT_ATOMS: atom_id res chain seq x y z
N MET A 1 2.02 5.04 -22.77
CA MET A 1 2.44 5.90 -21.65
C MET A 1 2.72 7.27 -22.24
N LYS A 2 1.96 8.31 -21.87
CA LYS A 2 2.30 9.68 -22.27
C LYS A 2 3.62 10.02 -21.55
N THR A 3 4.65 10.35 -22.30
CA THR A 3 5.89 10.88 -21.74
C THR A 3 5.67 12.36 -21.48
N PHE A 4 5.77 12.75 -20.22
CA PHE A 4 5.74 14.14 -19.83
C PHE A 4 7.18 14.64 -19.67
N ASP A 5 7.53 15.72 -20.34
CA ASP A 5 8.92 16.22 -20.39
C ASP A 5 9.23 17.22 -19.27
N ASN A 6 8.22 17.68 -18.53
CA ASN A 6 8.41 18.61 -17.43
C ASN A 6 8.83 17.85 -16.17
N LYS A 7 10.01 18.17 -15.65
CA LYS A 7 10.50 17.68 -14.37
C LYS A 7 10.34 18.75 -13.31
N ILE A 8 9.84 18.37 -12.15
CA ILE A 8 9.72 19.26 -10.98
C ILE A 8 10.53 18.69 -9.81
N MET A 9 11.09 19.60 -9.01
CA MET A 9 11.75 19.26 -7.77
C MET A 9 10.74 19.49 -6.64
N ILE A 10 10.60 18.50 -5.76
CA ILE A 10 9.59 18.49 -4.70
C ILE A 10 10.26 18.82 -3.37
N ASN A 11 9.79 19.87 -2.72
CA ASN A 11 10.34 20.37 -1.46
C ASN A 11 9.36 20.25 -0.31
N LEU A 12 9.89 20.37 0.89
CA LEU A 12 9.15 20.32 2.14
C LEU A 12 9.92 21.10 3.20
N ASP A 13 9.22 21.88 4.00
CA ASP A 13 9.70 22.49 5.22
C ASP A 13 9.63 21.46 6.36
N ASP A 14 10.80 21.07 6.90
CA ASP A 14 10.92 20.05 7.93
C ASP A 14 10.39 20.50 9.30
N ASP A 15 10.34 21.81 9.54
CA ASP A 15 9.99 22.37 10.85
C ASP A 15 8.48 22.34 11.12
N ALA A 16 7.67 22.20 10.05
CA ALA A 16 6.23 22.06 10.17
C ALA A 16 5.84 20.81 10.97
N LYS A 17 4.73 20.94 11.72
CA LYS A 17 4.16 19.83 12.50
C LYS A 17 2.84 19.38 11.90
N ILE A 18 2.65 18.07 11.82
CA ILE A 18 1.47 17.45 11.21
C ILE A 18 0.84 16.53 12.24
N SER A 19 -0.44 16.73 12.53
CA SER A 19 -1.22 15.81 13.38
C SER A 19 -1.77 14.68 12.53
N ILE A 20 -1.40 13.45 12.84
CA ILE A 20 -1.84 12.25 12.14
C ILE A 20 -2.76 11.46 13.06
N LYS A 21 -3.95 11.14 12.56
CA LYS A 21 -4.91 10.24 13.20
C LYS A 21 -4.72 8.83 12.68
N ALA A 22 -4.77 7.85 13.57
CA ALA A 22 -4.70 6.45 13.23
C ALA A 22 -6.00 5.74 13.64
N PHE A 23 -6.44 4.83 12.80
CA PHE A 23 -7.61 4.00 13.10
C PHE A 23 -7.45 2.60 12.55
N ILE A 24 -7.87 1.62 13.32
CA ILE A 24 -8.04 0.22 12.91
C ILE A 24 -9.42 -0.20 13.39
N ALA A 25 -10.28 -0.60 12.46
CA ALA A 25 -11.59 -1.15 12.76
C ALA A 25 -11.44 -2.54 13.43
N PRO A 26 -12.36 -2.92 14.30
CA PRO A 26 -12.40 -4.29 14.83
C PRO A 26 -12.43 -5.33 13.71
N ILE A 27 -11.69 -6.42 13.90
CA ILE A 27 -11.71 -7.55 12.96
C ILE A 27 -12.96 -8.39 13.23
N GLU A 28 -13.97 -8.25 12.36
CA GLU A 28 -15.25 -8.93 12.52
C GLU A 28 -15.35 -10.26 11.76
N HIS A 29 -14.44 -10.51 10.82
CA HIS A 29 -14.47 -11.69 9.96
C HIS A 29 -13.07 -12.16 9.54
N THR A 30 -12.85 -13.46 9.68
CA THR A 30 -11.77 -14.23 9.03
C THR A 30 -12.34 -15.60 8.62
N ALA A 31 -11.79 -16.25 7.60
CA ALA A 31 -12.35 -17.49 7.07
C ALA A 31 -12.36 -18.62 8.13
N GLY A 32 -11.31 -18.72 8.94
CA GLY A 32 -11.16 -19.67 10.04
C GLY A 32 -11.74 -19.22 11.40
N ASN A 33 -12.42 -18.08 11.47
CA ASN A 33 -12.88 -17.45 12.73
C ASN A 33 -11.74 -17.17 13.75
N PHE A 34 -10.52 -16.89 13.28
CA PHE A 34 -9.37 -16.56 14.12
C PHE A 34 -9.64 -15.33 15.00
N HIS A 35 -10.35 -14.33 14.47
CA HIS A 35 -10.77 -13.15 15.23
C HIS A 35 -11.61 -13.45 16.50
N LYS A 36 -12.17 -14.67 16.64
CA LYS A 36 -12.90 -15.10 17.86
C LYS A 36 -12.02 -15.89 18.83
N ARG A 37 -10.92 -16.46 18.35
CA ARG A 37 -10.10 -17.45 19.08
C ARG A 37 -8.73 -16.91 19.45
N TRP A 38 -8.24 -15.92 18.71
CA TRP A 38 -6.92 -15.33 18.87
C TRP A 38 -7.04 -13.92 19.44
N ASP A 39 -6.70 -13.79 20.72
CA ASP A 39 -6.87 -12.53 21.48
C ASP A 39 -6.12 -11.35 20.86
N ALA A 40 -4.89 -11.57 20.35
CA ALA A 40 -4.10 -10.50 19.74
C ALA A 40 -4.76 -9.93 18.47
N LEU A 41 -5.39 -10.78 17.65
CA LEU A 41 -6.12 -10.35 16.45
C LEU A 41 -7.47 -9.72 16.81
N ALA A 42 -8.20 -10.32 17.75
CA ALA A 42 -9.50 -9.83 18.21
C ALA A 42 -9.43 -8.40 18.77
N ASN A 43 -8.31 -8.08 19.43
CA ASN A 43 -8.07 -6.80 20.08
C ASN A 43 -7.14 -5.87 19.29
N LEU A 44 -6.85 -6.19 18.02
CA LEU A 44 -6.00 -5.37 17.16
C LEU A 44 -6.62 -3.98 17.00
N ARG A 45 -5.85 -2.96 17.37
CA ARG A 45 -6.24 -1.55 17.35
C ARG A 45 -5.01 -0.67 17.18
N ALA A 46 -5.20 0.56 16.72
CA ALA A 46 -4.11 1.51 16.60
C ALA A 46 -3.38 1.66 17.94
N ALA A 47 -2.05 1.66 17.90
CA ALA A 47 -1.20 1.86 19.08
C ALA A 47 -1.43 3.25 19.69
N GLU A 48 -1.55 4.28 18.84
CA GLU A 48 -1.83 5.66 19.22
C GLU A 48 -2.87 6.26 18.26
N SER A 49 -4.05 6.66 18.75
CA SER A 49 -5.12 7.17 17.88
C SER A 49 -4.79 8.52 17.22
N GLU A 50 -3.91 9.32 17.83
CA GLU A 50 -3.43 10.59 17.30
C GLU A 50 -2.01 10.86 17.78
N ASN A 51 -1.14 11.33 16.89
CA ASN A 51 0.23 11.72 17.22
C ASN A 51 0.68 12.86 16.29
N GLN A 52 1.62 13.68 16.78
CA GLN A 52 2.16 14.82 16.07
C GLN A 52 3.58 14.54 15.57
N TYR A 53 3.75 14.58 14.25
CA TYR A 53 5.04 14.34 13.59
C TYR A 53 5.63 15.64 13.07
N SER A 54 6.97 15.68 12.99
CA SER A 54 7.65 16.66 12.12
C SER A 54 7.42 16.28 10.66
N ALA A 55 7.28 17.28 9.81
CA ALA A 55 7.18 17.12 8.38
C ALA A 55 8.40 16.39 7.78
N ALA A 56 9.56 16.40 8.45
CA ALA A 56 10.75 15.64 8.05
C ALA A 56 10.49 14.14 7.85
N VAL A 57 9.50 13.55 8.53
CA VAL A 57 9.09 12.15 8.34
C VAL A 57 8.58 11.88 6.90
N PHE A 58 8.05 12.90 6.23
CA PHE A 58 7.59 12.79 4.84
C PHE A 58 8.71 12.98 3.82
N ARG A 59 9.92 13.41 4.23
CA ARG A 59 11.06 13.60 3.32
C ARG A 59 11.43 12.33 2.59
N ASP A 60 11.32 11.18 3.27
CA ASP A 60 11.63 9.87 2.70
C ASP A 60 10.64 9.43 1.61
N PHE A 61 9.46 10.06 1.53
CA PHE A 61 8.47 9.85 0.48
C PHE A 61 8.78 10.64 -0.80
N LEU A 62 9.68 11.62 -0.72
CA LEU A 62 10.00 12.53 -1.82
C LEU A 62 11.16 11.98 -2.67
N PRO A 63 11.18 12.27 -3.98
CA PRO A 63 12.28 11.87 -4.84
C PRO A 63 13.54 12.69 -4.51
N SER A 64 14.73 12.10 -4.68
CA SER A 64 16.00 12.82 -4.49
C SER A 64 16.36 13.76 -5.62
N GLU A 65 15.68 13.64 -6.77
CA GLU A 65 15.92 14.40 -7.99
C GLU A 65 14.59 14.87 -8.58
N ALA A 66 14.66 15.74 -9.59
CA ALA A 66 13.46 16.20 -10.26
C ALA A 66 12.79 15.07 -11.08
N VAL A 67 11.48 14.95 -10.93
CA VAL A 67 10.66 13.87 -11.52
C VAL A 67 9.54 14.42 -12.39
N SER A 68 9.09 13.62 -13.35
CA SER A 68 7.92 13.92 -14.20
C SER A 68 6.66 13.19 -13.71
N VAL A 69 5.48 13.64 -14.15
CA VAL A 69 4.24 12.93 -13.85
C VAL A 69 4.30 11.49 -14.38
N GLY A 70 3.88 10.52 -13.56
CA GLY A 70 3.95 9.09 -13.83
C GLY A 70 5.31 8.45 -13.51
N GLU A 71 6.35 9.23 -13.24
CA GLU A 71 7.64 8.70 -12.79
C GLU A 71 7.49 8.11 -11.38
N CYS A 72 8.09 6.94 -11.16
CA CYS A 72 8.06 6.25 -9.88
C CYS A 72 9.46 6.21 -9.26
N TRP A 73 9.52 6.33 -7.95
CA TRP A 73 10.76 6.22 -7.17
C TRP A 73 10.55 5.38 -5.91
N GLN A 74 11.65 4.87 -5.37
CA GLN A 74 11.64 4.09 -4.14
C GLN A 74 11.64 5.03 -2.93
N ILE A 75 10.77 4.74 -1.97
CA ILE A 75 10.68 5.44 -0.68
C ILE A 75 11.71 4.84 0.28
N LYS A 76 12.35 5.68 1.09
CA LYS A 76 13.28 5.21 2.12
C LYS A 76 12.51 4.64 3.33
N GLN A 77 12.95 3.50 3.83
CA GLN A 77 12.23 2.72 4.86
C GLN A 77 12.12 3.43 6.23
N THR A 78 13.12 4.22 6.62
CA THR A 78 13.30 4.71 8.01
C THR A 78 12.09 5.48 8.52
N SER A 79 11.59 6.46 7.78
CA SER A 79 10.49 7.30 8.24
C SER A 79 9.13 6.60 8.14
N VAL A 80 8.97 5.68 7.19
CA VAL A 80 7.74 4.87 7.09
C VAL A 80 7.56 3.99 8.32
N GLN A 81 8.63 3.39 8.83
CA GLN A 81 8.58 2.59 10.05
C GLN A 81 8.09 3.40 11.26
N GLN A 82 8.41 4.70 11.33
CA GLN A 82 7.93 5.59 12.39
C GLN A 82 6.43 5.85 12.32
N LEU A 83 5.88 6.02 11.11
CA LEU A 83 4.45 6.19 10.90
C LEU A 83 3.68 4.89 11.22
N LEU A 84 4.17 3.75 10.74
CA LEU A 84 3.54 2.45 10.97
C LEU A 84 3.50 2.07 12.45
N LYS A 85 4.44 2.56 13.27
CA LYS A 85 4.40 2.37 14.74
C LYS A 85 3.16 2.95 15.40
N GLN A 86 2.51 3.94 14.77
CA GLN A 86 1.24 4.48 15.23
C GLN A 86 0.09 3.48 15.09
N LEU A 87 0.14 2.62 14.06
CA LEU A 87 -0.82 1.53 13.86
C LEU A 87 -0.52 0.35 14.79
N HIS A 88 0.74 -0.07 14.88
CA HIS A 88 1.14 -1.19 15.73
C HIS A 88 2.59 -1.03 16.19
N PRO A 89 2.96 -1.33 17.45
CA PRO A 89 4.32 -1.09 17.98
C PRO A 89 5.44 -1.85 17.25
N ASN A 90 5.12 -2.98 16.63
CA ASN A 90 6.08 -3.88 15.97
C ASN A 90 5.81 -4.01 14.47
N PRO A 91 5.99 -2.95 13.65
CA PRO A 91 5.91 -3.08 12.20
C PRO A 91 7.22 -3.65 11.63
N SER A 92 7.08 -4.46 10.59
CA SER A 92 8.18 -4.90 9.73
C SER A 92 7.93 -4.41 8.30
N LEU A 93 8.94 -3.81 7.70
CA LEU A 93 8.99 -3.50 6.26
C LEU A 93 9.72 -4.60 5.47
N GLU A 94 10.38 -5.51 6.18
CA GLU A 94 10.98 -6.70 5.61
C GLU A 94 9.99 -7.84 5.69
N MET A 95 9.29 -8.07 4.59
CA MET A 95 8.40 -9.22 4.45
C MET A 95 9.19 -10.51 4.68
N ARG A 96 8.63 -11.43 5.44
CA ARG A 96 9.23 -12.74 5.75
C ARG A 96 9.25 -13.66 4.52
N VAL A 97 10.24 -13.47 3.64
CA VAL A 97 10.48 -14.27 2.43
C VAL A 97 10.60 -15.76 2.73
N GLU A 98 11.17 -16.12 3.89
CA GLU A 98 11.34 -17.53 4.29
C GLU A 98 10.00 -18.28 4.40
N MET A 99 8.90 -17.55 4.62
CA MET A 99 7.57 -18.12 4.75
C MET A 99 6.82 -18.21 3.42
N TYR A 100 7.07 -17.29 2.48
CA TYR A 100 6.32 -17.16 1.22
C TYR A 100 7.11 -17.53 -0.04
N GLY A 101 8.43 -17.67 0.06
CA GLY A 101 9.31 -18.05 -1.06
C GLY A 101 9.37 -17.05 -2.22
N ILE A 102 8.83 -15.85 -2.06
CA ILE A 102 8.72 -14.82 -3.10
C ILE A 102 9.47 -13.57 -2.63
N GLU A 103 10.54 -13.19 -3.33
CA GLU A 103 11.24 -11.91 -3.14
C GLU A 103 10.51 -10.73 -3.80
N GLU A 104 9.67 -11.03 -4.79
CA GLU A 104 8.74 -10.09 -5.41
C GLU A 104 7.71 -9.60 -4.37
N ALA A 105 7.10 -8.45 -4.59
CA ALA A 105 6.22 -7.76 -3.63
C ALA A 105 6.91 -7.01 -2.46
N LYS A 106 8.23 -7.03 -2.31
CA LYS A 106 8.89 -6.15 -1.32
C LYS A 106 8.93 -4.69 -1.78
N GLY A 107 8.72 -3.80 -0.82
CA GLY A 107 9.20 -2.42 -0.92
C GLY A 107 8.14 -1.35 -0.73
N LEU A 108 8.56 -0.14 -1.06
CA LEU A 108 7.82 1.09 -0.85
C LEU A 108 8.09 1.96 -2.06
N TRP A 109 7.05 2.30 -2.81
CA TRP A 109 7.17 3.04 -4.06
C TRP A 109 6.19 4.20 -4.07
N ALA A 110 6.64 5.34 -4.58
CA ALA A 110 5.83 6.53 -4.82
C ALA A 110 5.83 6.88 -6.31
N CYS A 111 4.84 7.66 -6.70
CA CYS A 111 4.66 8.18 -8.06
C CYS A 111 4.10 9.60 -8.00
N LEU A 112 4.64 10.49 -8.82
CA LEU A 112 4.07 11.83 -9.00
C LEU A 112 2.83 11.68 -9.89
N ARG A 113 1.65 11.87 -9.30
CA ARG A 113 0.37 11.71 -10.02
C ARG A 113 -0.03 12.99 -10.75
N ALA A 114 0.17 14.15 -10.12
CA ALA A 114 -0.22 15.43 -10.68
C ALA A 114 0.50 16.60 -10.00
N TYR A 115 0.56 17.75 -10.68
CA TYR A 115 0.99 19.01 -10.05
C TYR A 115 0.40 20.24 -10.76
N ASN A 116 0.36 21.37 -10.06
CA ASN A 116 0.18 22.71 -10.62
C ASN A 116 1.10 23.71 -9.91
N ASN A 117 0.83 25.02 -10.01
CA ASN A 117 1.66 26.04 -9.38
C ASN A 117 1.55 26.07 -7.83
N GLN A 118 0.53 25.43 -7.26
CA GLN A 118 0.26 25.44 -5.83
C GLN A 118 0.40 24.06 -5.19
N LEU A 119 -0.01 23.00 -5.86
CA LEU A 119 -0.12 21.66 -5.28
C LEU A 119 0.69 20.63 -6.06
N GLU A 120 1.26 19.70 -5.32
CA GLU A 120 1.83 18.46 -5.82
C GLU A 120 1.06 17.28 -5.21
N HIS A 121 0.69 16.31 -6.05
CA HIS A 121 -0.04 15.12 -5.63
C HIS A 121 0.82 13.88 -5.90
N ILE A 122 1.31 13.28 -4.81
CA ILE A 122 2.07 12.04 -4.82
C ILE A 122 1.11 10.92 -4.38
N VAL A 123 1.20 9.78 -5.07
CA VAL A 123 0.55 8.54 -4.63
C VAL A 123 1.61 7.49 -4.36
N PHE A 124 1.35 6.59 -3.42
CA PHE A 124 2.33 5.59 -3.02
C PHE A 124 1.70 4.27 -2.58
N ARG A 125 2.56 3.26 -2.52
CA ARG A 125 2.28 1.89 -2.15
C ARG A 125 3.35 1.36 -1.20
N ILE A 126 2.95 0.73 -0.10
CA ILE A 126 3.85 0.27 0.96
C ILE A 126 3.46 -1.15 1.40
N HIS A 127 4.40 -2.10 1.30
CA HIS A 127 4.26 -3.40 1.99
C HIS A 127 4.79 -3.29 3.41
N ALA A 128 4.00 -3.84 4.33
CA ALA A 128 4.37 -3.98 5.73
C ALA A 128 3.59 -5.12 6.35
N GLU A 129 4.13 -5.69 7.43
CA GLU A 129 3.43 -6.62 8.31
C GLU A 129 3.60 -6.19 9.77
N PHE A 130 2.74 -6.68 10.65
CA PHE A 130 2.78 -6.39 12.08
C PHE A 130 2.99 -7.68 12.87
N ALA A 131 4.02 -7.71 13.71
CA ALA A 131 4.26 -8.82 14.62
C ALA A 131 3.30 -8.72 15.81
N LEU A 132 2.37 -9.66 15.89
CA LEU A 132 1.48 -9.87 17.03
C LEU A 132 2.15 -10.80 18.06
N THR A 133 1.54 -10.96 19.24
CA THR A 133 2.14 -11.75 20.34
C THR A 133 2.50 -13.18 19.94
N ASP A 134 1.59 -13.87 19.25
CA ASP A 134 1.74 -15.28 18.86
C ASP A 134 1.56 -15.46 17.34
N GLY A 135 1.90 -14.43 16.57
CA GLY A 135 1.67 -14.49 15.14
C GLY A 135 1.89 -13.18 14.43
N TRP A 136 1.35 -13.09 13.23
CA TRP A 136 1.56 -11.97 12.33
C TRP A 136 0.28 -11.58 11.63
N PHE A 137 0.16 -10.27 11.40
CA PHE A 137 -0.89 -9.68 10.61
C PHE A 137 -0.26 -8.96 9.42
N THR A 138 -0.61 -9.40 8.22
CA THR A 138 -0.08 -8.88 6.96
C THR A 138 -1.24 -8.25 6.20
N PRO A 139 -1.46 -6.92 6.30
CA PRO A 139 -2.44 -6.27 5.46
C PRO A 139 -2.02 -6.37 3.99
N SER A 140 -2.99 -6.28 3.10
CA SER A 140 -2.74 -5.91 1.71
C SER A 140 -1.95 -4.60 1.66
N GLN A 141 -1.21 -4.41 0.57
CA GLN A 141 -0.35 -3.26 0.39
C GLN A 141 -1.09 -1.93 0.66
N PHE A 142 -0.57 -1.13 1.60
CA PHE A 142 -1.12 0.18 1.90
C PHE A 142 -1.12 1.06 0.65
N ALA A 143 -2.26 1.66 0.32
CA ALA A 143 -2.37 2.74 -0.64
C ALA A 143 -2.32 4.08 0.06
N GLY A 144 -1.66 5.06 -0.53
CA GLY A 144 -1.72 6.39 0.02
C GLY A 144 -1.56 7.54 -0.93
N HIS A 145 -1.91 8.71 -0.41
CA HIS A 145 -1.86 10.01 -1.02
C HIS A 145 -1.06 10.93 -0.11
N LEU A 146 -0.15 11.70 -0.71
CA LEU A 146 0.57 12.80 -0.07
C LEU A 146 0.41 14.03 -0.95
N VAL A 147 -0.14 15.09 -0.39
CA VAL A 147 -0.37 16.36 -1.09
C VAL A 147 0.41 17.45 -0.38
N ILE A 148 1.20 18.18 -1.16
CA ILE A 148 2.09 19.24 -0.66
C ILE A 148 1.69 20.56 -1.30
N ASP A 149 1.57 21.61 -0.49
CA ASP A 149 1.54 22.99 -0.97
C ASP A 149 2.98 23.41 -1.33
N ARG A 150 3.20 23.73 -2.61
CA ARG A 150 4.50 24.08 -3.17
C ARG A 150 5.01 25.44 -2.75
N ASN A 151 4.10 26.37 -2.44
CA ASN A 151 4.48 27.72 -2.04
C ASN A 151 4.86 27.77 -0.56
N GLN A 152 4.17 26.95 0.24
CA GLN A 152 4.41 26.85 1.68
C GLN A 152 5.37 25.71 2.03
N GLU A 153 5.64 24.80 1.10
CA GLU A 153 6.40 23.57 1.29
C GLU A 153 5.84 22.74 2.47
N THR A 154 4.53 22.64 2.60
CA THR A 154 3.88 21.93 3.72
C THR A 154 2.96 20.82 3.23
N VAL A 155 2.84 19.75 4.03
CA VAL A 155 1.84 18.70 3.79
C VAL A 155 0.46 19.25 4.11
N VAL A 156 -0.42 19.27 3.10
CA VAL A 156 -1.82 19.69 3.26
C VAL A 156 -2.77 18.52 3.43
N PHE A 157 -2.42 17.35 2.88
CA PHE A 157 -3.18 16.12 3.02
C PHE A 157 -2.25 14.92 2.99
N PHE A 158 -2.46 14.00 3.92
CA PHE A 158 -1.82 12.70 3.94
C PHE A 158 -2.87 11.65 4.27
N HIS A 159 -2.90 10.58 3.49
CA HIS A 159 -3.74 9.42 3.78
C HIS A 159 -2.98 8.17 3.38
N MET A 160 -2.86 7.22 4.28
CA MET A 160 -2.32 5.89 4.03
C MET A 160 -3.32 4.89 4.60
N ARG A 161 -3.83 3.99 3.77
CA ARG A 161 -4.86 3.02 4.17
C ARG A 161 -4.66 1.67 3.54
N VAL A 162 -5.18 0.64 4.19
CA VAL A 162 -5.41 -0.65 3.55
C VAL A 162 -6.59 -0.49 2.57
N PRO A 163 -6.41 -0.81 1.27
CA PRO A 163 -7.49 -0.73 0.29
C PRO A 163 -8.70 -1.58 0.65
N ALA A 164 -9.87 -1.20 0.14
CA ALA A 164 -11.06 -2.03 0.19
C ALA A 164 -11.02 -3.08 -0.93
N SER A 165 -11.16 -4.34 -0.55
CA SER A 165 -11.21 -5.52 -1.43
C SER A 165 -12.00 -6.63 -0.72
N THR A 166 -12.17 -7.79 -1.38
CA THR A 166 -12.92 -8.93 -0.83
C THR A 166 -12.28 -9.48 0.46
N LEU A 167 -10.97 -9.71 0.40
CA LEU A 167 -10.06 -9.92 1.52
C LEU A 167 -9.02 -8.80 1.45
N ASN A 168 -8.45 -8.39 2.58
CA ASN A 168 -7.43 -7.33 2.56
C ASN A 168 -6.36 -7.50 3.64
N PHE A 169 -6.27 -8.68 4.24
CA PHE A 169 -5.14 -9.11 5.05
C PHE A 169 -5.05 -10.64 5.12
N ASP A 170 -3.82 -11.11 5.33
CA ASP A 170 -3.51 -12.46 5.76
C ASP A 170 -2.99 -12.44 7.20
N VAL A 171 -3.19 -13.55 7.89
CA VAL A 171 -2.69 -13.77 9.24
C VAL A 171 -2.03 -15.12 9.37
N HIS A 172 -1.01 -15.15 10.22
CA HIS A 172 -0.26 -16.36 10.53
C HIS A 172 -0.23 -16.53 12.04
N TRP A 173 -0.91 -17.54 12.54
CA TRP A 173 -1.05 -17.79 13.97
C TRP A 173 -0.27 -19.04 14.38
N GLU A 174 0.64 -18.90 15.33
CA GLU A 174 1.30 -20.03 15.98
C GLU A 174 0.43 -20.53 17.15
N THR A 175 -0.12 -21.74 17.04
CA THR A 175 -1.10 -22.25 18.01
C THR A 175 -1.09 -23.77 18.15
N THR A 176 -1.60 -24.25 19.28
CA THR A 176 -1.84 -25.68 19.58
C THR A 176 -3.32 -26.06 19.62
N LEU A 177 -4.23 -25.10 19.40
CA LEU A 177 -5.68 -25.26 19.67
C LEU A 177 -6.39 -26.37 18.90
N GLU A 178 -5.79 -26.84 17.82
CA GLU A 178 -6.31 -27.93 16.99
C GLU A 178 -5.85 -29.31 17.52
N GLY A 179 -5.39 -29.41 18.78
CA GLY A 179 -5.07 -30.66 19.46
C GLY A 179 -3.71 -31.27 19.08
N TRP A 180 -2.79 -30.45 18.58
CA TRP A 180 -1.46 -30.89 18.17
C TRP A 180 -0.49 -30.95 19.34
N ASP A 181 0.45 -31.90 19.28
CA ASP A 181 1.48 -32.10 20.32
C ASP A 181 2.51 -30.94 20.40
N ALA A 182 2.57 -30.09 19.37
CA ALA A 182 3.46 -28.94 19.30
C ALA A 182 2.78 -27.75 18.58
N PRO A 183 3.18 -26.49 18.86
CA PRO A 183 2.67 -25.33 18.15
C PRO A 183 2.87 -25.47 16.64
N ARG A 184 1.87 -25.04 15.88
CA ARG A 184 1.93 -24.98 14.42
C ARG A 184 1.52 -23.61 13.93
N TRP A 185 2.16 -23.19 12.85
CA TRP A 185 1.77 -22.02 12.08
C TRP A 185 0.58 -22.37 11.20
N ILE A 186 -0.51 -21.63 11.36
CA ILE A 186 -1.73 -21.76 10.55
C ILE A 186 -2.02 -20.42 9.90
N THR A 187 -2.28 -20.44 8.60
CA THR A 187 -2.66 -19.28 7.80
C THR A 187 -4.17 -19.14 7.75
N ASP A 188 -4.67 -17.91 7.85
CA ASP A 188 -6.06 -17.54 7.61
C ASP A 188 -6.09 -16.16 6.92
N GLY A 189 -7.19 -15.85 6.25
CA GLY A 189 -7.39 -14.57 5.56
C GLY A 189 -8.64 -13.87 6.08
N GLY A 190 -8.69 -12.56 5.96
CA GLY A 190 -9.84 -11.79 6.45
C GLY A 190 -10.00 -10.42 5.82
N TYR A 191 -10.95 -9.68 6.39
CA TYR A 191 -11.29 -8.34 5.96
C TYR A 191 -11.31 -7.38 7.15
N CYS A 192 -10.57 -6.29 7.02
CA CYS A 192 -10.58 -5.14 7.93
C CYS A 192 -11.26 -3.97 7.20
N SER A 193 -12.39 -3.49 7.73
CA SER A 193 -13.18 -2.45 7.08
C SER A 193 -12.47 -1.09 7.00
N GLN A 194 -11.53 -0.84 7.90
CA GLN A 194 -10.74 0.39 7.92
C GLN A 194 -9.44 0.17 8.68
N MET A 195 -8.30 0.45 8.05
CA MET A 195 -7.00 0.56 8.70
C MET A 195 -6.25 1.69 8.02
N GLU A 196 -5.98 2.78 8.74
CA GLU A 196 -5.46 3.99 8.11
C GLU A 196 -4.70 4.94 9.05
N LEU A 197 -3.86 5.77 8.42
CA LEU A 197 -3.28 7.00 8.96
C LEU A 197 -3.78 8.17 8.10
N CYS A 198 -4.26 9.25 8.72
CA CYS A 198 -4.82 10.39 8.00
C CYS A 198 -4.45 11.73 8.65
N ALA A 199 -4.13 12.73 7.83
CA ALA A 199 -3.93 14.12 8.22
C ALA A 199 -4.49 15.06 7.15
N GLY A 200 -5.07 16.19 7.57
CA GLY A 200 -5.69 17.17 6.67
C GLY A 200 -7.04 16.71 6.09
N THR A 201 -7.48 17.35 5.01
CA THR A 201 -8.79 17.10 4.37
C THR A 201 -8.63 16.84 2.89
N GLN A 202 -9.27 15.78 2.38
CA GLN A 202 -9.21 15.40 0.97
C GLN A 202 -9.85 16.46 0.04
N ASP A 203 -10.72 17.32 0.56
CA ASP A 203 -11.41 18.37 -0.19
C ASP A 203 -10.47 19.32 -0.95
N VAL A 204 -9.20 19.42 -0.53
CA VAL A 204 -8.17 20.18 -1.24
C VAL A 204 -7.97 19.69 -2.68
N LEU A 205 -8.27 18.42 -2.96
CA LEU A 205 -8.15 17.84 -4.30
C LEU A 205 -9.44 17.97 -5.14
N GLN A 206 -10.57 18.28 -4.51
CA GLN A 206 -11.84 18.46 -5.25
C GLN A 206 -11.74 19.74 -6.08
N ASP A 207 -12.11 19.66 -7.36
CA ASP A 207 -12.11 20.77 -8.32
C ASP A 207 -10.75 21.44 -8.58
N THR A 208 -9.64 20.84 -8.13
CA THR A 208 -8.30 21.34 -8.47
C THR A 208 -7.96 21.03 -9.93
N GLU A 209 -7.73 22.07 -10.72
CA GLU A 209 -7.15 21.94 -12.05
C GLU A 209 -5.63 21.77 -11.94
N PHE A 210 -5.15 20.63 -12.41
CA PHE A 210 -3.72 20.33 -12.47
C PHE A 210 -3.14 20.75 -13.82
N THR A 211 -1.93 21.33 -13.79
CA THR A 211 -1.17 21.66 -15.00
C THR A 211 -0.85 20.39 -15.78
N GLU A 212 -0.49 19.34 -15.05
CA GLU A 212 -0.16 18.03 -15.60
C GLU A 212 -0.64 16.95 -14.62
N ALA A 213 -1.27 15.91 -15.14
CA ALA A 213 -1.84 14.84 -14.34
C ALA A 213 -1.99 13.54 -15.15
N ILE A 214 -1.90 12.41 -14.46
CA ILE A 214 -2.39 11.10 -14.90
C ILE A 214 -3.62 10.69 -14.09
N THR A 215 -4.37 9.70 -14.56
CA THR A 215 -5.50 9.16 -13.80
C THR A 215 -5.03 8.36 -12.59
N GLN A 216 -5.94 8.05 -11.66
CA GLN A 216 -5.58 7.35 -10.44
C GLN A 216 -5.17 5.91 -10.79
N GLU A 217 -5.91 5.33 -11.74
CA GLU A 217 -5.69 4.00 -12.29
C GLU A 217 -4.34 3.94 -13.03
N GLU A 218 -3.95 4.97 -13.79
CA GLU A 218 -2.65 5.03 -14.46
C GLU A 218 -1.49 5.06 -13.45
N ALA A 219 -1.64 5.79 -12.35
CA ALA A 219 -0.63 5.88 -11.30
C ALA A 219 -0.54 4.57 -10.50
N GLU A 220 -1.68 3.99 -10.12
CA GLU A 220 -1.76 2.67 -9.48
C GLU A 220 -1.17 1.58 -10.36
N ARG A 221 -1.43 1.64 -11.67
CA ARG A 221 -0.84 0.73 -12.65
C ARG A 221 0.68 0.87 -12.72
N SER A 222 1.20 2.09 -12.68
CA SER A 222 2.65 2.33 -12.67
C SER A 222 3.31 1.82 -11.39
N LEU A 223 2.64 1.97 -10.24
CA LEU A 223 3.10 1.48 -8.95
C LEU A 223 3.09 -0.04 -8.87
N ILE A 224 1.97 -0.70 -9.22
CA ILE A 224 1.84 -2.17 -9.10
C ILE A 224 2.88 -2.91 -9.95
N LEU A 225 3.27 -2.34 -11.09
CA LEU A 225 4.34 -2.85 -11.97
C LEU A 225 5.74 -2.80 -11.34
N ARG A 226 5.93 -2.10 -10.22
CA ARG A 226 7.17 -2.11 -9.43
C ARG A 226 7.25 -3.28 -8.47
N PHE A 227 6.11 -3.88 -8.12
CA PHE A 227 6.02 -4.96 -7.14
C PHE A 227 5.92 -6.33 -7.80
N TYR A 228 5.20 -6.43 -8.91
CA TYR A 228 4.83 -7.71 -9.51
C TYR A 228 5.13 -7.73 -11.01
N GLU A 229 6.07 -8.58 -11.44
CA GLU A 229 6.36 -8.73 -12.86
C GLU A 229 5.20 -9.37 -13.63
N SER A 230 4.45 -10.26 -12.96
CA SER A 230 3.23 -10.89 -13.48
C SER A 230 2.20 -9.87 -13.95
N GLN A 231 2.21 -8.66 -13.39
CA GLN A 231 1.32 -7.59 -13.80
C GLN A 231 1.68 -7.03 -15.19
N ARG A 232 2.84 -7.34 -15.77
CA ARG A 232 3.17 -7.01 -17.17
C ARG A 232 2.46 -7.91 -18.18
N ILE A 233 1.94 -9.05 -17.74
CA ILE A 233 1.18 -9.97 -18.58
C ILE A 233 -0.13 -9.27 -18.97
N ASN A 234 -0.49 -9.39 -20.25
CA ASN A 234 -1.79 -8.96 -20.72
C ASN A 234 -2.84 -10.00 -20.32
N TRP A 235 -3.31 -9.89 -19.08
CA TRP A 235 -4.40 -10.72 -18.55
C TRP A 235 -5.68 -10.39 -19.31
N VAL A 236 -6.24 -11.39 -19.97
CA VAL A 236 -7.50 -11.33 -20.70
C VAL A 236 -8.31 -12.57 -20.37
N SER A 237 -9.63 -12.50 -20.60
CA SER A 237 -10.47 -13.69 -20.50
C SER A 237 -10.04 -14.78 -21.48
N LEU A 238 -10.46 -16.02 -21.23
CA LEU A 238 -10.18 -17.13 -22.14
C LEU A 238 -10.78 -16.86 -23.53
N GLU A 239 -12.00 -16.32 -23.57
CA GLU A 239 -12.71 -15.97 -24.79
C GLU A 239 -11.92 -14.93 -25.61
N GLU A 240 -11.48 -13.85 -24.98
CA GLU A 240 -10.64 -12.84 -25.63
C GLU A 240 -9.31 -13.42 -26.10
N ALA A 241 -8.66 -14.28 -25.29
CA ALA A 241 -7.41 -14.92 -25.68
C ALA A 241 -7.58 -15.80 -26.94
N LEU A 242 -8.70 -16.53 -27.05
CA LEU A 242 -9.02 -17.38 -28.19
C LEU A 242 -9.36 -16.59 -29.44
N GLU A 243 -9.89 -15.37 -29.32
CA GLU A 243 -10.07 -14.44 -30.44
C GLU A 243 -8.77 -13.77 -30.86
N MET A 244 -7.95 -13.33 -29.89
CA MET A 244 -6.68 -12.64 -30.13
C MET A 244 -5.64 -13.56 -30.77
N ALA A 245 -5.55 -14.82 -30.35
CA ALA A 245 -4.54 -15.76 -30.80
C ALA A 245 -4.46 -15.92 -32.34
N PRO A 246 -5.56 -16.26 -33.06
CA PRO A 246 -5.53 -16.34 -34.51
C PRO A 246 -5.34 -14.97 -35.16
N ALA A 247 -5.94 -13.91 -34.62
CA ALA A 247 -5.86 -12.56 -35.18
C ALA A 247 -4.43 -11.99 -35.13
N GLN A 248 -3.68 -12.29 -34.07
CA GLN A 248 -2.30 -11.85 -33.89
C GLN A 248 -1.26 -12.87 -34.37
N GLN A 249 -1.71 -14.04 -34.85
CA GLN A 249 -0.85 -15.18 -35.18
C GLN A 249 0.09 -15.57 -34.03
N LYS A 250 -0.42 -15.54 -32.80
CA LYS A 250 0.32 -15.88 -31.58
C LYS A 250 -0.41 -17.00 -30.82
N PRO A 251 0.27 -18.06 -30.37
CA PRO A 251 -0.36 -19.09 -29.57
C PRO A 251 -0.65 -18.58 -28.14
N VAL A 252 -1.64 -19.18 -27.48
CA VAL A 252 -1.85 -19.02 -26.03
C VAL A 252 -0.78 -19.84 -25.30
N HIS A 253 0.04 -19.18 -24.49
CA HIS A 253 1.18 -19.82 -23.81
C HIS A 253 0.89 -20.25 -22.37
N VAL A 254 0.05 -19.51 -21.65
CA VAL A 254 -0.25 -19.73 -20.23
C VAL A 254 -1.75 -19.50 -20.01
N ILE A 255 -2.36 -20.35 -19.20
CA ILE A 255 -3.72 -20.18 -18.69
C ILE A 255 -3.62 -20.25 -17.17
N SER A 256 -4.15 -19.24 -16.48
CA SER A 256 -4.31 -19.28 -15.03
C SER A 256 -5.73 -19.73 -14.71
N LEU A 257 -5.86 -20.73 -13.82
CA LEU A 257 -7.16 -21.29 -13.44
C LEU A 257 -7.76 -20.59 -12.22
N ASP A 258 -6.92 -20.04 -11.34
CA ASP A 258 -7.30 -19.46 -10.05
C ASP A 258 -7.16 -17.93 -10.03
N GLY A 259 -7.30 -17.29 -11.20
CA GLY A 259 -7.28 -15.83 -11.37
C GLY A 259 -5.91 -15.25 -11.75
N PRO A 260 -5.86 -13.95 -12.07
CA PRO A 260 -4.58 -13.25 -12.18
C PRO A 260 -3.93 -13.31 -10.79
N LEU A 261 -2.61 -13.46 -10.71
CA LEU A 261 -1.86 -13.53 -9.44
C LEU A 261 -1.86 -12.15 -8.73
N THR A 262 -3.05 -11.63 -8.45
CA THR A 262 -3.31 -10.32 -7.86
C THR A 262 -3.37 -10.45 -6.36
N ASP A 263 -2.70 -9.52 -5.70
CA ASP A 263 -2.66 -9.33 -4.25
C ASP A 263 -4.06 -8.99 -3.72
N GLU A 264 -4.87 -10.02 -3.42
CA GLU A 264 -6.06 -9.85 -2.57
C GLU A 264 -5.68 -9.90 -1.08
N ALA A 265 -4.59 -10.59 -0.75
CA ALA A 265 -3.87 -10.52 0.51
C ALA A 265 -2.41 -10.99 0.26
N CYS A 266 -1.46 -10.41 0.99
CA CYS A 266 -0.01 -10.56 0.77
C CYS A 266 0.58 -11.83 1.41
#